data_AF-A0ABD3BQC4-F1
#
_entry.id   AF-A0ABD3BQC4-F1
#
_cell.length_a   1.000
_cell.length_b   1.000
_cell.length_c   1.000
_cell.angle_alpha   90.00
_cell.angle_beta   90.00
_cell.angle_gamma   90.00
#
_symmetry.space_group_name_H-M   'P 1'
#
loop_
_entity.id
_entity.type
_entity.pdbx_description
1 polymer ?
#
loop_
_entity_poly.entity_id
_entity_poly.type
_entity_poly.pdbx_seq_one_letter_code
_entity_poly.pdbx_strand_id
1 'polypeptide(L)'
;MMSSFPSSTQLYTCSTAPRVFLSHSTSRISHSVKFGSGCSARRRSRCSCFLLCSSNLWKMADMLDEKKSSSSRAAISAAVASSSSAPDRHEISPPRTFLDALTEQDLLLGIQKEAEAGRLPLNVAQGMEELYYSYQNALCQVFKSGHPKANEIVLSNMAVVLDRILFEVLDPFTFEPYHKAIREPFDYYTFGQKYIRPLLDFRLLNISGTSFVGNIALFDEIEKKLEQGENVILISNHQTEADPAVLALLLEFTNAFIAENMIYVAGDRVVTDPLCKPFSMGRNLLCVYSKNHMNDDPELTDMKKRANTKSLKEMAVLLRGGSKIIWIAPSGGRDRPHPVTKEWYPAPFDASSVDNIRRLAEHAGVPGHVYPLALLCHEIMPPPPQVEKEIGEKRVISFHGVGISVAPSINYLEIASALKDSEKAKIAYSESVYASVCEQYNVLKSAIHDKQGLKASTPIVSLSQPWN
;
A
#
# COMPACT_ATOMS: atom_id res chain seq x y z
N MET A 1 -3.85 -34.31 71.36
CA MET A 1 -4.75 -35.10 70.49
C MET A 1 -4.19 -34.99 69.07
N MET A 2 -3.26 -35.88 68.73
CA MET A 2 -3.41 -36.96 67.70
C MET A 2 -3.56 -36.39 66.28
N SER A 3 -2.78 -36.70 65.25
CA SER A 3 -1.62 -37.58 65.02
C SER A 3 -1.21 -37.36 63.53
N SER A 4 -0.01 -36.86 63.21
CA SER A 4 1.12 -37.56 62.56
C SER A 4 0.81 -38.52 61.38
N PHE A 5 1.28 -38.13 60.17
CA PHE A 5 1.92 -38.82 59.00
C PHE A 5 1.79 -40.36 58.78
N PRO A 6 2.12 -40.97 57.59
CA PRO A 6 2.67 -40.43 56.33
C PRO A 6 2.00 -40.96 55.02
N SER A 7 2.38 -40.36 53.88
CA SER A 7 2.10 -40.86 52.53
C SER A 7 3.15 -41.89 52.10
N SER A 8 2.70 -43.06 51.63
CA SER A 8 3.54 -44.13 51.08
C SER A 8 3.42 -44.24 49.56
N THR A 9 4.58 -44.57 48.98
CA THR A 9 4.97 -44.76 47.59
C THR A 9 4.27 -45.95 46.92
N GLN A 10 3.92 -45.85 45.63
CA GLN A 10 4.22 -46.92 44.66
C GLN A 10 4.50 -46.35 43.26
N LEU A 11 5.69 -46.67 42.78
CA LEU A 11 6.20 -46.55 41.43
C LEU A 11 5.64 -47.70 40.57
N TYR A 12 5.28 -47.41 39.32
CA TYR A 12 5.51 -48.36 38.23
C TYR A 12 6.29 -47.67 37.11
N THR A 13 7.47 -48.23 36.91
CA THR A 13 8.43 -48.04 35.83
C THR A 13 7.92 -48.60 34.50
N CYS A 14 8.23 -47.93 33.39
CA CYS A 14 8.93 -48.61 32.31
C CYS A 14 9.83 -47.62 31.57
N SER A 15 11.04 -48.09 31.29
CA SER A 15 12.23 -47.33 30.96
C SER A 15 12.73 -47.72 29.57
N THR A 16 13.59 -46.85 29.02
CA THR A 16 14.63 -47.11 28.01
C THR A 16 14.16 -47.43 26.58
N ALA A 17 14.81 -46.98 25.50
CA ALA A 17 16.08 -46.28 25.32
C ALA A 17 16.12 -45.69 23.87
N PRO A 18 17.08 -44.79 23.59
CA PRO A 18 17.20 -44.07 22.32
C PRO A 18 17.93 -44.90 21.25
N ARG A 19 17.67 -44.63 19.97
CA ARG A 19 18.52 -45.07 18.85
C ARG A 19 18.92 -43.90 17.96
N VAL A 20 20.23 -43.65 17.98
CA VAL A 20 21.05 -42.93 16.98
C VAL A 20 20.97 -43.65 15.64
N PHE A 21 20.81 -42.94 14.52
CA PHE A 21 21.33 -43.22 13.16
C PHE A 21 21.06 -41.96 12.30
N LEU A 22 21.84 -41.50 11.34
CA LEU A 22 23.25 -41.61 10.98
C LEU A 22 23.46 -40.50 9.94
N SER A 23 24.59 -39.80 10.00
CA SER A 23 24.99 -38.78 9.03
C SER A 23 25.05 -39.37 7.61
N HIS A 24 24.50 -38.66 6.63
CA HIS A 24 24.82 -38.88 5.22
C HIS A 24 25.66 -37.71 4.72
N SER A 25 26.97 -37.92 4.80
CA SER A 25 27.95 -37.26 3.96
C SER A 25 27.76 -37.79 2.54
N THR A 26 27.39 -36.91 1.60
CA THR A 26 27.60 -37.19 0.17
C THR A 26 28.66 -36.21 -0.34
N SER A 27 29.70 -36.82 -0.87
CA SER A 27 30.90 -36.22 -1.38
C SER A 27 30.61 -35.33 -2.59
N ARG A 28 31.18 -34.12 -2.56
CA ARG A 28 31.47 -33.34 -3.75
C ARG A 28 32.48 -34.11 -4.59
N ILE A 29 32.07 -34.60 -5.76
CA ILE A 29 32.98 -34.94 -6.84
C ILE A 29 32.84 -33.86 -7.91
N SER A 30 33.83 -33.00 -7.93
CA SER A 30 34.16 -32.09 -9.01
C SER A 30 34.85 -32.86 -10.14
N HIS A 31 34.26 -32.89 -11.32
CA HIS A 31 34.98 -33.15 -12.57
C HIS A 31 34.72 -32.02 -13.55
N SER A 32 35.77 -31.24 -13.79
CA SER A 32 35.90 -30.36 -14.95
C SER A 32 36.29 -31.21 -16.16
N VAL A 33 35.60 -31.05 -17.28
CA VAL A 33 36.17 -31.34 -18.61
C VAL A 33 35.81 -30.17 -19.53
N LYS A 34 36.86 -29.51 -20.03
CA LYS A 34 36.82 -28.52 -21.12
C LYS A 34 37.11 -29.22 -22.45
N PHE A 35 36.76 -28.49 -23.52
CA PHE A 35 37.01 -28.70 -24.96
C PHE A 35 35.95 -29.57 -25.68
N GLY A 36 35.40 -29.17 -26.82
CA GLY A 36 35.77 -28.04 -27.69
C GLY A 36 34.77 -27.77 -28.82
N SER A 37 35.15 -26.72 -29.56
CA SER A 37 34.56 -26.13 -30.76
C SER A 37 34.02 -27.12 -31.82
N GLY A 38 32.92 -26.75 -32.47
CA GLY A 38 32.45 -27.42 -33.68
C GLY A 38 31.17 -26.80 -34.24
N CYS A 39 31.34 -25.89 -35.20
CA CYS A 39 30.28 -25.28 -36.02
C CYS A 39 29.39 -26.33 -36.70
N SER A 40 28.08 -26.08 -36.78
CA SER A 40 27.23 -26.51 -37.91
C SER A 40 25.89 -25.76 -37.93
N ALA A 41 25.51 -25.34 -39.12
CA ALA A 41 24.43 -24.44 -39.45
C ALA A 41 23.07 -25.14 -39.66
N ARG A 42 22.01 -24.29 -39.75
CA ARG A 42 20.69 -24.53 -40.38
C ARG A 42 19.79 -25.52 -39.61
N ARG A 43 18.48 -25.29 -39.42
CA ARG A 43 17.45 -24.74 -40.32
C ARG A 43 16.20 -24.43 -39.50
N ARG A 44 15.43 -23.43 -39.94
CA ARG A 44 14.04 -23.16 -39.55
C ARG A 44 13.17 -24.43 -39.68
N SER A 45 12.34 -24.70 -38.69
CA SER A 45 11.14 -25.51 -38.86
C SER A 45 9.95 -24.81 -38.21
N ARG A 46 9.06 -24.29 -39.05
CA ARG A 46 7.69 -23.94 -38.70
C ARG A 46 6.93 -25.26 -38.54
N CYS A 47 6.36 -25.51 -37.37
CA CYS A 47 5.32 -26.53 -37.23
C CYS A 47 4.01 -25.85 -36.84
N SER A 48 3.10 -25.87 -37.80
CA SER A 48 1.70 -25.50 -37.70
C SER A 48 0.91 -26.73 -37.28
N CYS A 49 0.26 -26.66 -36.11
CA CYS A 49 -0.86 -27.54 -35.77
C CYS A 49 -2.09 -26.67 -35.50
N PHE A 50 -3.08 -26.90 -36.34
CA PHE A 50 -4.41 -26.34 -36.38
C PHE A 50 -5.34 -27.07 -35.39
N LEU A 51 -6.43 -26.38 -34.98
CA LEU A 51 -7.74 -26.89 -34.49
C LEU A 51 -7.81 -27.27 -32.98
N LEU A 52 -8.83 -26.93 -32.15
CA LEU A 52 -10.21 -26.43 -32.33
C LEU A 52 -10.78 -25.91 -30.98
N CYS A 53 -11.67 -24.91 -31.06
CA CYS A 53 -12.77 -24.51 -30.12
C CYS A 53 -12.41 -24.02 -28.70
N SER A 54 -13.06 -23.00 -28.11
CA SER A 54 -14.48 -22.62 -28.20
C SER A 54 -14.71 -21.11 -27.98
N SER A 55 -15.84 -20.66 -28.52
CA SER A 55 -16.40 -19.31 -28.57
C SER A 55 -16.70 -18.66 -27.21
N ASN A 56 -16.18 -17.45 -26.98
CA ASN A 56 -16.88 -16.30 -26.34
C ASN A 56 -15.97 -15.05 -26.22
N LEU A 57 -15.14 -14.77 -27.23
CA LEU A 57 -14.35 -13.54 -27.30
C LEU A 57 -14.66 -12.83 -28.62
N TRP A 58 -15.66 -11.95 -28.60
CA TRP A 58 -15.82 -10.88 -29.58
C TRP A 58 -16.77 -9.84 -28.99
N LYS A 59 -16.18 -8.91 -28.24
CA LYS A 59 -16.70 -7.57 -27.92
C LYS A 59 -15.71 -6.89 -26.98
N MET A 60 -14.63 -6.34 -27.53
CA MET A 60 -13.90 -5.17 -27.00
C MET A 60 -12.62 -4.80 -27.78
N ALA A 61 -12.45 -5.29 -29.01
CA ALA A 61 -11.41 -4.81 -29.91
C ALA A 61 -12.07 -4.50 -31.25
N ASP A 62 -12.64 -3.30 -31.37
CA ASP A 62 -12.93 -2.59 -32.63
C ASP A 62 -13.67 -1.29 -32.29
N MET A 63 -12.93 -0.23 -31.96
CA MET A 63 -13.40 1.17 -32.02
C MET A 63 -12.20 2.10 -32.19
N LEU A 64 -11.42 1.90 -33.25
CA LEU A 64 -10.48 2.89 -33.76
C LEU A 64 -10.38 2.71 -35.28
N ASP A 65 -11.34 3.27 -35.99
CA ASP A 65 -11.09 3.97 -37.26
C ASP A 65 -12.41 4.57 -37.75
N GLU A 66 -12.49 5.90 -37.74
CA GLU A 66 -13.14 6.61 -38.83
C GLU A 66 -12.78 8.10 -38.75
N LYS A 67 -11.98 8.56 -39.72
CA LYS A 67 -11.80 9.98 -40.01
C LYS A 67 -12.15 10.24 -41.48
N LYS A 68 -13.10 11.17 -41.63
CA LYS A 68 -13.41 12.06 -42.79
C LYS A 68 -14.23 11.49 -43.96
N SER A 69 -15.46 11.97 -44.10
CA SER A 69 -15.81 13.13 -44.97
C SER A 69 -17.21 13.63 -44.58
N SER A 70 -17.46 14.92 -44.43
CA SER A 70 -17.85 15.77 -45.55
C SER A 70 -17.83 17.25 -45.14
N SER A 71 -17.39 18.07 -46.08
CA SER A 71 -17.36 19.53 -46.01
C SER A 71 -18.73 20.10 -46.37
N SER A 72 -19.24 21.06 -45.60
CA SER A 72 -19.74 22.34 -46.14
C SER A 72 -20.39 23.20 -45.04
N ARG A 73 -19.66 24.23 -44.60
CA ARG A 73 -20.12 25.63 -44.48
C ARG A 73 -19.02 26.44 -43.79
N ALA A 74 -18.20 27.05 -44.63
CA ALA A 74 -17.32 28.12 -44.22
C ALA A 74 -18.06 29.47 -44.26
N ALA A 75 -17.59 30.35 -43.39
CA ALA A 75 -17.70 31.81 -43.40
C ALA A 75 -19.05 32.42 -43.00
N ILE A 76 -19.12 33.00 -41.78
CA ILE A 76 -19.31 34.45 -41.56
C ILE A 76 -18.51 34.90 -40.32
N SER A 77 -17.76 35.99 -40.51
CA SER A 77 -17.19 36.97 -39.56
C SER A 77 -16.17 36.54 -38.50
N ALA A 78 -14.90 36.77 -38.85
CA ALA A 78 -13.92 37.33 -37.92
C ALA A 78 -14.27 38.81 -37.64
N ALA A 79 -14.36 39.17 -36.35
CA ALA A 79 -14.11 40.48 -35.75
C ALA A 79 -14.96 40.61 -34.47
N VAL A 80 -14.36 40.38 -33.30
CA VAL A 80 -14.33 41.29 -32.14
C VAL A 80 -13.27 40.74 -31.19
N ALA A 81 -12.05 41.25 -31.31
CA ALA A 81 -11.08 41.23 -30.23
C ALA A 81 -11.39 42.45 -29.35
N SER A 82 -12.06 42.24 -28.22
CA SER A 82 -12.02 43.07 -27.01
C SER A 82 -13.19 42.68 -26.09
N SER A 83 -12.90 42.60 -24.79
CA SER A 83 -13.83 42.37 -23.68
C SER A 83 -14.39 40.94 -23.50
N SER A 84 -13.58 40.08 -22.88
CA SER A 84 -14.11 39.14 -21.89
C SER A 84 -13.19 39.21 -20.67
N SER A 85 -13.51 40.14 -19.78
CA SER A 85 -13.07 40.07 -18.38
C SER A 85 -13.51 38.71 -17.84
N ALA A 86 -12.57 37.79 -17.71
CA ALA A 86 -12.77 36.61 -16.88
C ALA A 86 -13.22 37.09 -15.50
N PRO A 87 -14.26 36.49 -14.89
CA PRO A 87 -14.59 36.83 -13.53
C PRO A 87 -13.38 36.48 -12.68
N ASP A 88 -12.88 37.49 -11.99
CA ASP A 88 -11.82 37.42 -11.00
C ASP A 88 -12.12 36.23 -10.09
N ARG A 89 -11.37 35.12 -10.25
CA ARG A 89 -11.36 34.08 -9.24
C ARG A 89 -10.68 34.75 -8.06
N HIS A 90 -11.47 35.33 -7.16
CA HIS A 90 -10.97 35.72 -5.85
C HIS A 90 -10.13 34.56 -5.34
N GLU A 91 -8.82 34.74 -5.25
CA GLU A 91 -7.95 33.88 -4.47
C GLU A 91 -8.53 33.91 -3.05
N ILE A 92 -9.35 32.93 -2.71
CA ILE A 92 -9.78 32.71 -1.34
C ILE A 92 -8.50 32.28 -0.63
N SER A 93 -7.73 33.26 -0.16
CA SER A 93 -6.70 33.02 0.82
C SER A 93 -7.44 32.50 2.05
N PRO A 94 -7.29 31.20 2.39
CA PRO A 94 -8.00 30.63 3.51
C PRO A 94 -7.60 31.39 4.78
N PRO A 95 -8.49 31.46 5.78
CA PRO A 95 -8.11 31.99 7.09
C PRO A 95 -6.86 31.26 7.59
N ARG A 96 -5.82 32.00 7.98
CA ARG A 96 -4.58 31.42 8.57
C ARG A 96 -4.77 30.97 10.02
N THR A 97 -6.01 30.66 10.41
CA THR A 97 -6.45 30.38 11.77
C THR A 97 -5.57 29.37 12.49
N PHE A 98 -5.16 28.30 11.81
CA PHE A 98 -4.33 27.25 12.40
C PHE A 98 -2.82 27.52 12.30
N LEU A 99 -2.37 28.19 11.23
CA LEU A 99 -0.94 28.49 11.03
C LEU A 99 -0.41 29.56 11.98
N ASP A 100 -1.29 30.43 12.46
CA ASP A 100 -0.95 31.51 13.40
C ASP A 100 -1.10 31.06 14.87
N ALA A 101 -1.49 29.80 15.12
CA ALA A 101 -1.64 29.24 16.47
C ALA A 101 -0.29 29.04 17.16
N LEU A 102 -0.16 29.51 18.40
CA LEU A 102 1.07 29.40 19.20
C LEU A 102 0.95 28.37 20.32
N THR A 103 -0.27 27.95 20.63
CA THR A 103 -0.58 27.00 21.70
C THR A 103 -1.61 25.97 21.25
N GLU A 104 -1.70 24.87 22.00
CA GLU A 104 -2.79 23.89 21.86
C GLU A 104 -4.17 24.55 21.95
N GLN A 105 -4.34 25.47 22.91
CA GLN A 105 -5.60 26.16 23.09
C GLN A 105 -5.99 27.00 21.87
N ASP A 106 -5.02 27.61 21.19
CA ASP A 106 -5.25 28.36 19.95
C ASP A 106 -5.76 27.45 18.83
N LEU A 107 -5.19 26.25 18.69
CA LEU A 107 -5.65 25.27 17.70
C LEU A 107 -7.09 24.80 17.97
N LEU A 108 -7.38 24.41 19.21
CA LEU A 108 -8.71 23.92 19.59
C LEU A 108 -9.78 25.02 19.47
N LEU A 109 -9.47 26.24 19.92
CA LEU A 109 -10.35 27.39 19.70
C LEU A 109 -10.49 27.74 18.21
N GLY A 110 -9.45 27.51 17.41
CA GLY A 110 -9.49 27.64 15.97
C GLY A 110 -10.55 26.73 15.35
N ILE A 111 -10.58 25.45 15.73
CA ILE A 111 -11.61 24.49 15.27
C ILE A 111 -13.01 25.00 15.61
N GLN A 112 -13.23 25.40 16.87
CA GLN A 112 -14.51 25.92 17.32
C GLN A 112 -14.93 27.18 16.53
N LYS A 113 -14.03 28.14 16.34
CA LYS A 113 -14.31 29.39 15.60
C LYS A 113 -14.68 29.13 14.14
N GLU A 114 -13.98 28.21 13.47
CA GLU A 114 -14.28 27.87 12.07
C GLU A 114 -15.62 27.13 11.94
N ALA A 115 -15.99 26.31 12.93
CA ALA A 115 -17.29 25.65 13.00
C ALA A 115 -18.43 26.64 13.27
N GLU A 116 -18.28 27.54 14.26
CA GLU A 116 -19.24 28.59 14.58
C GLU A 116 -19.45 29.57 13.41
N ALA A 117 -18.39 29.82 12.64
CA ALA A 117 -18.47 30.64 11.42
C ALA A 117 -19.09 29.90 10.21
N GLY A 118 -19.50 28.63 10.36
CA GLY A 118 -20.11 27.82 9.31
C GLY A 118 -19.16 27.39 8.19
N ARG A 119 -17.85 27.57 8.37
CA ARG A 119 -16.81 27.20 7.39
C ARG A 119 -16.33 25.76 7.56
N LEU A 120 -16.57 25.15 8.72
CA LEU A 120 -16.18 23.79 9.04
C LEU A 120 -17.42 22.98 9.49
N PRO A 121 -17.82 21.92 8.76
CA PRO A 121 -18.90 21.04 9.17
C PRO A 121 -18.64 20.40 10.55
N LEU A 122 -19.68 20.28 11.38
CA LEU A 122 -19.55 19.80 12.76
C LEU A 122 -18.90 18.42 12.88
N ASN A 123 -19.22 17.49 11.95
CA ASN A 123 -18.61 16.16 11.93
C ASN A 123 -17.10 16.21 11.63
N VAL A 124 -16.67 17.14 10.76
CA VAL A 124 -15.25 17.34 10.45
C VAL A 124 -14.54 18.04 11.61
N ALA A 125 -15.18 19.02 12.26
CA ALA A 125 -14.65 19.68 13.45
C ALA A 125 -14.41 18.68 14.59
N GLN A 126 -15.38 17.81 14.86
CA GLN A 126 -15.21 16.73 15.84
C GLN A 126 -14.06 15.79 15.45
N GLY A 127 -13.99 15.38 14.18
CA GLY A 127 -12.90 14.54 13.67
C GLY A 127 -11.52 15.19 13.79
N MET A 128 -11.41 16.51 13.61
CA MET A 128 -10.19 17.28 13.83
C MET A 128 -9.74 17.27 15.29
N GLU A 129 -10.65 17.47 16.24
CA GLU A 129 -10.35 17.40 17.68
C GLU A 129 -9.91 15.98 18.08
N GLU A 130 -10.64 14.96 17.64
CA GLU A 130 -10.28 13.56 17.90
C GLU A 130 -8.90 13.21 17.33
N LEU A 131 -8.60 13.68 16.12
CA LEU A 131 -7.30 13.50 15.49
C LEU A 131 -6.19 14.18 16.29
N TYR A 132 -6.40 15.43 16.73
CA TYR A 132 -5.45 16.18 17.54
C TYR A 132 -5.11 15.43 18.83
N TYR A 133 -6.11 15.06 19.62
CA TYR A 133 -5.88 14.37 20.88
C TYR A 133 -5.25 12.98 20.67
N SER A 134 -5.65 12.26 19.63
CA SER A 134 -5.04 10.95 19.36
C SER A 134 -3.57 11.07 18.96
N TYR A 135 -3.22 12.05 18.13
CA TYR A 135 -1.84 12.30 17.72
C TYR A 135 -0.97 12.78 18.89
N GLN A 136 -1.50 13.70 19.70
CA GLN A 136 -0.84 14.17 20.92
C GLN A 136 -0.58 13.02 21.90
N ASN A 137 -1.58 12.18 22.16
CA ASN A 137 -1.44 11.05 23.06
C ASN A 137 -0.37 10.06 22.59
N ALA A 138 -0.33 9.75 21.29
CA ALA A 138 0.70 8.90 20.71
C ALA A 138 2.10 9.46 20.97
N LEU A 139 2.32 10.75 20.71
CA LEU A 139 3.63 11.40 20.89
C LEU A 139 4.03 11.59 22.36
N CYS A 140 3.09 11.89 23.24
CA CYS A 140 3.33 11.97 24.68
C CYS A 140 3.82 10.63 25.25
N GLN A 141 3.35 9.49 24.72
CA GLN A 141 3.86 8.17 25.10
C GLN A 141 5.32 7.96 24.68
N VAL A 142 5.73 8.47 23.51
CA VAL A 142 7.11 8.33 23.00
C VAL A 142 8.11 9.05 23.89
N PHE A 143 7.83 10.31 24.21
CA PHE A 143 8.87 11.19 24.75
C PHE A 143 8.97 11.20 26.29
N LYS A 144 8.23 10.33 27.00
CA LYS A 144 7.83 10.50 28.41
C LYS A 144 6.96 11.76 28.54
N SER A 145 5.83 11.63 29.23
CA SER A 145 4.83 12.70 29.37
C SER A 145 5.49 14.05 29.71
N GLY A 146 5.30 15.06 28.85
CA GLY A 146 5.77 16.44 29.11
C GLY A 146 7.11 16.83 28.51
N HIS A 147 7.70 16.03 27.61
CA HIS A 147 8.91 16.43 26.91
C HIS A 147 8.65 17.60 25.94
N PRO A 148 9.41 18.72 26.01
CA PRO A 148 9.17 19.90 25.19
C PRO A 148 9.14 19.63 23.67
N LYS A 149 10.03 18.76 23.17
CA LYS A 149 10.03 18.37 21.74
C LYS A 149 8.75 17.66 21.28
N ALA A 150 8.06 16.94 22.16
CA ALA A 150 6.80 16.29 21.80
C ALA A 150 5.73 17.33 21.53
N ASN A 151 5.60 18.31 22.43
CA ASN A 151 4.64 19.40 22.30
C ASN A 151 4.94 20.26 21.06
N GLU A 152 6.22 20.53 20.78
CA GLU A 152 6.65 21.25 19.58
C GLU A 152 6.28 20.51 18.29
N ILE A 153 6.54 19.18 18.22
CA ILE A 153 6.18 18.35 17.07
C ILE A 153 4.66 18.29 16.90
N VAL A 154 3.90 18.07 17.99
CA VAL A 154 2.44 18.04 17.96
C VAL A 154 1.90 19.36 17.43
N LEU A 155 2.31 20.48 18.02
CA LEU A 155 1.84 21.81 17.62
C LEU A 155 2.18 22.10 16.15
N SER A 156 3.44 21.90 15.75
CA SER A 156 3.88 22.19 14.39
C SER A 156 3.19 21.32 13.34
N ASN A 157 3.05 20.01 13.60
CA ASN A 157 2.42 19.12 12.64
C ASN A 157 0.91 19.34 12.59
N MET A 158 0.24 19.46 13.74
CA MET A 158 -1.21 19.60 13.80
C MET A 158 -1.67 20.96 13.26
N ALA A 159 -0.93 22.04 13.46
CA ALA A 159 -1.24 23.33 12.84
C ALA A 159 -1.36 23.21 11.31
N VAL A 160 -0.41 22.55 10.66
CA VAL A 160 -0.42 22.35 9.21
C VAL A 160 -1.50 21.34 8.79
N VAL A 161 -1.70 20.26 9.55
CA VAL A 161 -2.74 19.26 9.26
C VAL A 161 -4.13 19.89 9.28
N LEU A 162 -4.47 20.62 10.35
CA LEU A 162 -5.77 21.26 10.50
C LEU A 162 -6.01 22.34 9.44
N ASP A 163 -4.97 23.12 9.12
CA ASP A 163 -4.99 24.09 8.02
C ASP A 163 -5.29 23.44 6.66
N ARG A 164 -4.60 22.35 6.32
CA ARG A 164 -4.81 21.64 5.05
C ARG A 164 -6.17 20.93 4.99
N ILE A 165 -6.69 20.42 6.10
CA ILE A 165 -8.04 19.84 6.14
C ILE A 165 -9.10 20.94 5.97
N LEU A 166 -8.97 22.09 6.64
CA LEU A 166 -9.88 23.22 6.42
C LEU A 166 -9.84 23.67 4.96
N PHE A 167 -8.65 23.74 4.35
CA PHE A 167 -8.52 24.03 2.93
C PHE A 167 -9.32 23.06 2.06
N GLU A 168 -9.23 21.77 2.34
CA GLU A 168 -10.01 20.74 1.61
C GLU A 168 -11.52 20.81 1.83
N VAL A 169 -11.97 21.40 2.94
CA VAL A 169 -13.39 21.67 3.18
C VAL A 169 -13.85 22.90 2.39
N LEU A 170 -13.02 23.94 2.32
CA LEU A 170 -13.34 25.20 1.65
C LEU A 170 -13.25 25.10 0.12
N ASP A 171 -12.25 24.38 -0.39
CA ASP A 171 -12.01 24.14 -1.82
C ASP A 171 -11.64 22.66 -2.05
N PRO A 172 -12.63 21.76 -2.13
CA PRO A 172 -12.36 20.32 -2.21
C PRO A 172 -11.62 19.90 -3.48
N PHE A 173 -10.43 19.33 -3.31
CA PHE A 173 -9.69 18.72 -4.42
C PHE A 173 -10.45 17.55 -5.06
N THR A 174 -10.44 17.47 -6.40
CA THR A 174 -11.03 16.34 -7.15
C THR A 174 -9.93 15.46 -7.71
N PHE A 175 -9.94 14.18 -7.34
CA PHE A 175 -8.96 13.20 -7.83
C PHE A 175 -9.31 12.71 -9.23
N GLU A 176 -8.32 12.76 -10.12
CA GLU A 176 -8.37 12.13 -11.44
C GLU A 176 -8.17 10.61 -11.35
N PRO A 177 -8.59 9.82 -12.36
CA PRO A 177 -8.39 8.36 -12.36
C PRO A 177 -6.94 7.93 -12.11
N TYR A 178 -5.99 8.71 -12.62
CA TYR A 178 -4.59 8.69 -12.22
C TYR A 178 -4.21 10.05 -11.66
N HIS A 179 -3.85 10.06 -10.38
CA HIS A 179 -3.40 11.24 -9.65
C HIS A 179 -1.88 11.20 -9.46
N LYS A 180 -1.21 12.32 -9.74
CA LYS A 180 0.23 12.50 -9.45
C LYS A 180 0.37 13.27 -8.15
N ALA A 181 1.32 12.85 -7.31
CA ALA A 181 1.60 13.53 -6.06
C ALA A 181 1.84 15.03 -6.28
N ILE A 182 1.14 15.87 -5.51
CA ILE A 182 1.31 17.33 -5.55
C ILE A 182 2.51 17.71 -4.68
N ARG A 183 3.53 18.28 -5.34
CA ARG A 183 4.79 18.70 -4.69
C ARG A 183 4.93 20.22 -4.58
N GLU A 184 4.17 20.99 -5.34
CA GLU A 184 4.22 22.45 -5.41
C GLU A 184 2.80 23.02 -5.61
N PRO A 185 2.50 24.24 -5.13
CA PRO A 185 3.35 25.12 -4.30
C PRO A 185 3.45 24.67 -2.84
N PHE A 186 2.66 23.67 -2.44
CA PHE A 186 2.75 22.99 -1.15
C PHE A 186 3.11 21.53 -1.38
N ASP A 187 4.17 21.05 -0.72
CA ASP A 187 4.62 19.67 -0.85
C ASP A 187 3.80 18.73 0.05
N TYR A 188 2.70 18.20 -0.50
CA TYR A 188 1.83 17.26 0.21
C TYR A 188 2.51 15.92 0.51
N TYR A 189 3.49 15.51 -0.30
CA TYR A 189 4.29 14.30 -0.02
C TYR A 189 5.11 14.49 1.26
N THR A 190 5.91 15.56 1.32
CA THR A 190 6.76 15.86 2.47
C THR A 190 5.92 16.14 3.71
N PHE A 191 4.77 16.81 3.56
CA PHE A 191 3.77 16.97 4.62
C PHE A 191 3.34 15.61 5.22
N GLY A 192 2.93 14.66 4.39
CA GLY A 192 2.52 13.34 4.86
C GLY A 192 3.66 12.55 5.52
N GLN A 193 4.88 12.62 4.96
CA GLN A 193 6.06 12.00 5.56
C GLN A 193 6.37 12.58 6.95
N LYS A 194 6.33 13.91 7.10
CA LYS A 194 6.59 14.61 8.38
C LYS A 194 5.55 14.30 9.45
N TYR A 195 4.28 14.15 9.06
CA TYR A 195 3.21 13.82 9.97
C TYR A 195 3.34 12.39 10.53
N ILE A 196 3.65 11.43 9.66
CA ILE A 196 3.68 10.01 10.02
C ILE A 196 4.99 9.60 10.70
N ARG A 197 6.14 10.16 10.29
CA ARG A 197 7.47 9.79 10.83
C ARG A 197 7.55 9.69 12.35
N PRO A 198 7.04 10.65 13.14
CA PRO A 198 7.13 10.61 14.60
C PRO A 198 6.38 9.45 15.25
N LEU A 199 5.51 8.76 14.51
CA LEU A 199 4.74 7.60 14.96
C LEU A 199 5.48 6.27 14.76
N LEU A 200 6.55 6.25 13.95
CA LEU A 200 7.31 5.05 13.64
C LEU A 200 8.49 4.89 14.60
N ASP A 201 8.61 3.69 15.18
CA ASP A 201 9.75 3.35 16.04
C ASP A 201 10.98 2.92 15.22
N PHE A 202 11.71 3.91 14.71
CA PHE A 202 13.00 3.74 14.05
C PHE A 202 14.21 3.70 15.01
N ARG A 203 14.00 3.89 16.32
CA ARG A 203 15.00 4.44 17.27
C ARG A 203 16.48 4.12 16.96
N LEU A 204 17.21 5.22 16.77
CA LEU A 204 18.66 5.35 16.62
C LEU A 204 19.30 5.77 17.95
N LEU A 205 20.57 5.41 18.16
CA LEU A 205 21.41 5.50 19.39
C LEU A 205 21.11 4.44 20.47
N ASN A 206 21.97 3.39 20.49
CA ASN A 206 22.17 2.38 21.55
C ASN A 206 20.96 1.61 22.09
N ILE A 207 19.79 1.76 21.48
CA ILE A 207 18.58 0.95 21.75
C ILE A 207 18.07 0.50 20.38
N SER A 208 18.01 -0.81 20.13
CA SER A 208 17.48 -1.38 18.88
C SER A 208 16.04 -0.90 18.69
N GLY A 209 15.77 -0.12 17.62
CA GLY A 209 14.42 0.20 17.17
C GLY A 209 13.62 -1.08 16.86
N THR A 210 12.29 -0.94 16.78
CA THR A 210 11.38 -2.08 16.57
C THR A 210 10.79 -2.14 15.16
N SER A 211 11.31 -1.34 14.23
CA SER A 211 10.92 -1.43 12.81
C SER A 211 11.89 -2.28 11.99
N PHE A 212 11.44 -2.91 10.91
CA PHE A 212 12.29 -3.79 10.08
C PHE A 212 11.94 -3.77 8.58
N VAL A 213 12.95 -3.99 7.74
CA VAL A 213 12.80 -4.27 6.31
C VAL A 213 13.31 -5.66 6.00
N GLY A 214 12.43 -6.51 5.49
CA GLY A 214 12.74 -7.84 4.99
C GLY A 214 13.21 -7.80 3.53
N ASN A 215 14.33 -8.47 3.27
CA ASN A 215 14.92 -8.66 1.95
C ASN A 215 15.23 -7.35 1.21
N ILE A 216 15.93 -6.43 1.88
CA ILE A 216 16.27 -5.10 1.31
C ILE A 216 16.89 -5.18 -0.09
N ALA A 217 17.75 -6.18 -0.36
CA ALA A 217 18.40 -6.37 -1.65
C ALA A 217 17.41 -6.63 -2.82
N LEU A 218 16.20 -7.11 -2.55
CA LEU A 218 15.17 -7.27 -3.58
C LEU A 218 14.54 -5.92 -3.98
N PHE A 219 14.53 -4.92 -3.11
CA PHE A 219 14.14 -3.56 -3.49
C PHE A 219 15.17 -2.96 -4.47
N ASP A 220 16.47 -3.23 -4.27
CA ASP A 220 17.51 -2.83 -5.23
C ASP A 220 17.36 -3.54 -6.59
N GLU A 221 16.93 -4.82 -6.58
CA GLU A 221 16.60 -5.54 -7.81
C GLU A 221 15.39 -4.91 -8.51
N ILE A 222 14.35 -4.55 -7.76
CA ILE A 222 13.17 -3.87 -8.26
C ILE A 222 13.55 -2.54 -8.92
N GLU A 223 14.40 -1.72 -8.29
CA GLU A 223 14.87 -0.47 -8.90
C GLU A 223 15.62 -0.72 -10.21
N LYS A 224 16.52 -1.70 -10.26
CA LYS A 224 17.23 -2.06 -11.51
C LYS A 224 16.27 -2.47 -12.64
N LYS A 225 15.18 -3.17 -12.34
CA LYS A 225 14.15 -3.53 -13.32
C LYS A 225 13.42 -2.28 -13.83
N LEU A 226 13.08 -1.37 -12.92
CA LEU A 226 12.45 -0.09 -13.28
C LEU A 226 13.37 0.77 -14.17
N GLU A 227 14.66 0.81 -13.88
CA GLU A 227 15.69 1.48 -14.71
C GLU A 227 15.81 0.86 -16.11
N GLN A 228 15.59 -0.45 -16.24
CA GLN A 228 15.58 -1.16 -17.52
C GLN A 228 14.32 -0.90 -18.36
N GLY A 229 13.38 -0.08 -17.88
CA GLY A 229 12.11 0.18 -18.55
C GLY A 229 11.00 -0.78 -18.16
N GLU A 230 11.26 -1.75 -17.29
CA GLU A 230 10.29 -2.79 -16.93
C GLU A 230 9.27 -2.27 -15.91
N ASN A 231 8.12 -2.95 -15.81
CA ASN A 231 7.09 -2.66 -14.82
C ASN A 231 7.19 -3.60 -13.61
N VAL A 232 6.83 -3.09 -12.44
CA VAL A 232 6.77 -3.85 -11.19
C VAL A 232 5.41 -3.65 -10.54
N ILE A 233 4.77 -4.75 -10.17
CA ILE A 233 3.55 -4.79 -9.37
C ILE A 233 3.89 -5.39 -8.01
N LEU A 234 3.62 -4.65 -6.95
CA LEU A 234 3.66 -5.12 -5.58
C LEU A 234 2.26 -5.57 -5.17
N ILE A 235 2.06 -6.86 -4.96
CA ILE A 235 0.82 -7.41 -4.41
C ILE A 235 0.98 -7.55 -2.90
N SER A 236 0.16 -6.82 -2.15
CA SER A 236 0.34 -6.61 -0.72
C SER A 236 -0.91 -6.91 0.11
N ASN A 237 -0.72 -7.15 1.41
CA ASN A 237 -1.78 -6.85 2.38
C ASN A 237 -1.86 -5.33 2.64
N HIS A 238 -2.87 -4.87 3.37
CA HIS A 238 -3.14 -3.46 3.66
C HIS A 238 -3.61 -3.35 5.10
N GLN A 239 -3.08 -2.42 5.90
CA GLN A 239 -3.37 -2.35 7.33
C GLN A 239 -3.94 -1.01 7.77
N THR A 240 -3.42 0.09 7.25
CA THR A 240 -3.77 1.45 7.67
C THR A 240 -3.93 2.37 6.48
N GLU A 241 -4.58 3.52 6.67
CA GLU A 241 -4.60 4.56 5.63
C GLU A 241 -3.22 5.22 5.43
N ALA A 242 -2.32 5.05 6.41
CA ALA A 242 -0.95 5.55 6.38
C ALA A 242 0.05 4.59 5.70
N ASP A 243 -0.39 3.46 5.15
CA ASP A 243 0.48 2.47 4.49
C ASP A 243 1.43 3.08 3.45
N PRO A 244 0.97 4.01 2.56
CA PRO A 244 1.88 4.67 1.63
C PRO A 244 3.03 5.43 2.31
N ALA A 245 2.74 6.10 3.42
CA ALA A 245 3.75 6.84 4.17
C ALA A 245 4.72 5.88 4.90
N VAL A 246 4.20 4.81 5.48
CA VAL A 246 5.02 3.77 6.14
C VAL A 246 5.99 3.13 5.15
N LEU A 247 5.49 2.72 3.98
CA LEU A 247 6.31 2.17 2.89
C LEU A 247 7.40 3.15 2.46
N ALA A 248 7.05 4.41 2.22
CA ALA A 248 8.00 5.43 1.80
C ALA A 248 9.05 5.71 2.88
N LEU A 249 8.65 5.85 4.15
CA LEU A 249 9.58 6.11 5.26
C LEU A 249 10.57 4.96 5.51
N LEU A 250 10.13 3.70 5.33
CA LEU A 250 10.99 2.53 5.51
C LEU A 250 12.04 2.37 4.39
N LEU A 251 11.82 3.01 3.23
CA LEU A 251 12.66 2.89 2.04
C LEU A 251 13.36 4.20 1.64
N GLU A 252 13.09 5.32 2.30
CA GLU A 252 13.55 6.64 1.85
C GLU A 252 15.08 6.81 1.79
N PHE A 253 15.83 6.06 2.61
CA PHE A 253 17.30 6.15 2.66
C PHE A 253 17.98 5.22 1.66
N THR A 254 17.38 4.09 1.32
CA THR A 254 17.98 3.07 0.45
C THR A 254 17.40 3.06 -0.96
N ASN A 255 16.09 3.32 -1.09
CA ASN A 255 15.32 3.19 -2.32
C ASN A 255 14.37 4.39 -2.47
N ALA A 256 14.94 5.60 -2.46
CA ALA A 256 14.20 6.86 -2.55
C ALA A 256 13.35 6.95 -3.83
N PHE A 257 13.80 6.34 -4.93
CA PHE A 257 13.01 6.29 -6.16
C PHE A 257 11.70 5.54 -5.92
N ILE A 258 11.73 4.36 -5.29
CA ILE A 258 10.52 3.63 -4.91
C ILE A 258 9.65 4.48 -3.97
N ALA A 259 10.25 5.08 -2.93
CA ALA A 259 9.53 5.84 -1.91
C ALA A 259 8.69 7.00 -2.51
N GLU A 260 9.21 7.68 -3.53
CA GLU A 260 8.57 8.84 -4.16
C GLU A 260 7.69 8.50 -5.38
N ASN A 261 7.99 7.41 -6.10
CA ASN A 261 7.37 7.10 -7.39
C ASN A 261 6.37 5.94 -7.38
N MET A 262 6.21 5.24 -6.25
CA MET A 262 5.19 4.20 -6.12
C MET A 262 3.79 4.75 -6.37
N ILE A 263 3.02 4.04 -7.20
CA ILE A 263 1.63 4.35 -7.52
C ILE A 263 0.74 3.41 -6.72
N TYR A 264 -0.11 3.95 -5.86
CA TYR A 264 -0.99 3.17 -5.00
C TYR A 264 -2.38 3.03 -5.62
N VAL A 265 -2.86 1.81 -5.80
CA VAL A 265 -4.27 1.56 -6.13
C VAL A 265 -5.09 1.83 -4.86
N ALA A 266 -5.80 2.95 -4.83
CA ALA A 266 -6.43 3.48 -3.62
C ALA A 266 -7.96 3.54 -3.75
N GLY A 267 -8.63 3.22 -2.64
CA GLY A 267 -10.09 3.23 -2.48
C GLY A 267 -10.69 4.63 -2.46
N ASP A 268 -12.01 4.71 -2.59
CA ASP A 268 -12.78 5.95 -2.61
C ASP A 268 -12.72 6.74 -1.29
N ARG A 269 -12.68 6.06 -0.14
CA ARG A 269 -12.72 6.73 1.17
C ARG A 269 -11.59 7.71 1.39
N VAL A 270 -10.35 7.32 1.09
CA VAL A 270 -9.16 8.16 1.31
C VAL A 270 -9.07 9.33 0.33
N VAL A 271 -9.86 9.32 -0.74
CA VAL A 271 -9.96 10.43 -1.71
C VAL A 271 -11.22 11.28 -1.53
N THR A 272 -12.14 10.87 -0.66
CA THR A 272 -13.37 11.63 -0.32
C THR A 272 -13.35 12.23 1.08
N ASP A 273 -12.74 11.57 2.06
CA ASP A 273 -12.73 12.02 3.46
C ASP A 273 -11.82 13.25 3.64
N PRO A 274 -12.34 14.43 4.04
CA PRO A 274 -11.53 15.63 4.23
C PRO A 274 -10.32 15.45 5.17
N LEU A 275 -10.42 14.56 6.16
CA LEU A 275 -9.34 14.28 7.11
C LEU A 275 -8.17 13.51 6.45
N CYS A 276 -8.43 12.81 5.35
CA CYS A 276 -7.46 11.97 4.65
C CYS A 276 -6.95 12.59 3.34
N LYS A 277 -7.77 13.39 2.68
CA LYS A 277 -7.47 13.99 1.36
C LYS A 277 -6.12 14.69 1.30
N PRO A 278 -5.70 15.53 2.29
CA PRO A 278 -4.38 16.14 2.26
C PRO A 278 -3.24 15.12 2.16
N PHE A 279 -3.34 13.98 2.85
CA PHE A 279 -2.34 12.91 2.78
C PHE A 279 -2.36 12.20 1.42
N SER A 280 -3.55 11.96 0.88
CA SER A 280 -3.75 11.34 -0.44
C SER A 280 -3.24 12.22 -1.59
N MET A 281 -3.40 13.54 -1.48
CA MET A 281 -2.88 14.51 -2.48
C MET A 281 -1.36 14.41 -2.65
N GLY A 282 -0.65 14.00 -1.60
CA GLY A 282 0.80 13.80 -1.60
C GLY A 282 1.29 12.47 -2.18
N ARG A 283 0.41 11.63 -2.75
CA ARG A 283 0.76 10.31 -3.28
C ARG A 283 0.42 10.17 -4.76
N ASN A 284 1.11 9.28 -5.47
CA ASN A 284 0.67 8.88 -6.80
C ASN A 284 -0.42 7.82 -6.63
N LEU A 285 -1.61 8.03 -7.19
CA LEU A 285 -2.75 7.15 -6.97
C LEU A 285 -3.38 6.69 -8.28
N LEU A 286 -3.84 5.44 -8.30
CA LEU A 286 -4.87 4.98 -9.22
C LEU A 286 -6.17 4.87 -8.42
N CYS A 287 -7.08 5.82 -8.65
CA CYS A 287 -8.28 5.97 -7.85
C CYS A 287 -9.36 4.98 -8.29
N VAL A 288 -9.74 4.06 -7.41
CA VAL A 288 -10.75 3.03 -7.68
C VAL A 288 -11.75 2.95 -6.53
N TYR A 289 -13.01 2.65 -6.85
CA TYR A 289 -14.00 2.26 -5.87
C TYR A 289 -13.77 0.81 -5.45
N SER A 290 -13.67 0.56 -4.15
CA SER A 290 -13.50 -0.79 -3.62
C SER A 290 -14.72 -1.65 -3.94
N LYS A 291 -14.47 -2.94 -4.19
CA LYS A 291 -15.55 -3.94 -4.31
C LYS A 291 -16.40 -4.01 -3.03
N ASN A 292 -15.77 -3.78 -1.87
CA ASN A 292 -16.42 -3.84 -0.56
C ASN A 292 -17.51 -2.77 -0.39
N HIS A 293 -17.38 -1.64 -1.11
CA HIS A 293 -18.29 -0.49 -1.03
C HIS A 293 -19.01 -0.21 -2.36
N MET A 294 -18.92 -1.12 -3.32
CA MET A 294 -19.50 -0.94 -4.67
C MET A 294 -21.02 -0.82 -4.60
N ASN A 295 -21.65 -1.63 -3.74
CA ASN A 295 -23.10 -1.76 -3.64
C ASN A 295 -23.69 -1.09 -2.37
N ASP A 296 -22.89 -0.29 -1.65
CA ASP A 296 -23.39 0.43 -0.46
C ASP A 296 -24.53 1.39 -0.82
N ASP A 297 -24.43 1.97 -2.01
CA ASP A 297 -25.50 2.74 -2.67
C ASP A 297 -25.73 2.16 -4.08
N PRO A 298 -26.84 1.43 -4.31
CA PRO A 298 -27.17 0.85 -5.60
C PRO A 298 -27.26 1.88 -6.74
N GLU A 299 -27.68 3.11 -6.47
CA GLU A 299 -27.85 4.15 -7.50
C GLU A 299 -26.50 4.63 -8.05
N LEU A 300 -25.45 4.57 -7.21
CA LEU A 300 -24.09 4.97 -7.58
C LEU A 300 -23.28 3.84 -8.23
N THR A 301 -23.78 2.60 -8.24
CA THR A 301 -23.03 1.42 -8.71
C THR A 301 -22.52 1.57 -10.15
N ASP A 302 -23.35 2.04 -11.07
CA ASP A 302 -22.96 2.20 -12.48
C ASP A 302 -21.97 3.35 -12.70
N MET A 303 -22.07 4.42 -11.89
CA MET A 303 -21.07 5.47 -11.88
C MET A 303 -19.72 4.92 -11.38
N LYS A 304 -19.71 4.20 -10.25
CA LYS A 304 -18.51 3.60 -9.67
C LYS A 304 -17.82 2.62 -10.62
N LYS A 305 -18.58 1.74 -11.29
CA LYS A 305 -18.04 0.83 -12.32
C LYS A 305 -17.42 1.57 -13.51
N ARG A 306 -18.05 2.65 -13.98
CA ARG A 306 -17.52 3.48 -15.07
C ARG A 306 -16.23 4.20 -14.65
N ALA A 307 -16.17 4.72 -13.43
CA ALA A 307 -14.95 5.32 -12.89
C ALA A 307 -13.80 4.30 -12.81
N ASN A 308 -14.04 3.11 -12.25
CA ASN A 308 -13.03 2.03 -12.20
C ASN A 308 -12.55 1.63 -13.61
N THR A 309 -13.45 1.59 -14.58
CA THR A 309 -13.09 1.30 -15.98
C THR A 309 -12.13 2.36 -16.55
N LYS A 310 -12.33 3.65 -16.21
CA LYS A 310 -11.40 4.72 -16.60
C LYS A 310 -10.03 4.54 -15.94
N SER A 311 -10.00 4.28 -14.63
CA SER A 311 -8.74 4.09 -13.88
C SER A 311 -7.95 2.87 -14.38
N LEU A 312 -8.61 1.76 -14.70
CA LEU A 312 -7.95 0.59 -15.29
C LEU A 312 -7.40 0.88 -16.71
N LYS A 313 -8.08 1.73 -17.49
CA LYS A 313 -7.55 2.19 -18.78
C LYS A 313 -6.30 3.05 -18.61
N GLU A 314 -6.30 3.99 -17.66
CA GLU A 314 -5.11 4.78 -17.32
C GLU A 314 -3.97 3.90 -16.83
N MET A 315 -4.24 2.91 -15.97
CA MET A 315 -3.24 1.93 -15.56
C MET A 315 -2.63 1.19 -16.75
N ALA A 316 -3.44 0.76 -17.72
CA ALA A 316 -2.94 0.12 -18.93
C ALA A 316 -2.09 1.08 -19.79
N VAL A 317 -2.44 2.37 -19.87
CA VAL A 317 -1.63 3.39 -20.54
C VAL A 317 -0.28 3.55 -19.83
N LEU A 318 -0.28 3.65 -18.51
CA LEU A 318 0.93 3.79 -17.70
C LEU A 318 1.87 2.59 -17.89
N LEU A 319 1.34 1.37 -17.82
CA LEU A 319 2.12 0.14 -17.99
C LEU A 319 2.74 0.03 -19.39
N ARG A 320 2.02 0.46 -20.45
CA ARG A 320 2.60 0.54 -21.80
C ARG A 320 3.78 1.50 -21.90
N GLY A 321 3.83 2.51 -21.02
CA GLY A 321 4.93 3.46 -20.93
C GLY A 321 6.19 2.91 -20.26
N GLY A 322 6.12 1.75 -19.59
CA GLY A 322 7.25 1.16 -18.85
C GLY A 322 7.67 1.95 -17.61
N SER A 323 8.63 1.42 -16.85
CA SER A 323 9.16 2.03 -15.62
C SER A 323 8.06 2.47 -14.66
N LYS A 324 7.10 1.58 -14.37
CA LYS A 324 6.04 1.83 -13.38
C LYS A 324 6.15 0.84 -12.24
N ILE A 325 6.09 1.36 -11.02
CA ILE A 325 5.90 0.57 -9.80
C ILE A 325 4.52 0.84 -9.22
N ILE A 326 3.71 -0.21 -9.12
CA ILE A 326 2.31 -0.11 -8.68
C ILE A 326 2.10 -1.02 -7.49
N TRP A 327 1.57 -0.46 -6.41
CA TRP A 327 1.14 -1.20 -5.22
C TRP A 327 -0.36 -1.44 -5.27
N ILE A 328 -0.78 -2.67 -4.95
CA ILE A 328 -2.19 -3.03 -4.83
C ILE A 328 -2.41 -4.01 -3.68
N ALA A 329 -3.52 -3.82 -2.96
CA ALA A 329 -4.05 -4.78 -1.99
C ALA A 329 -5.29 -5.49 -2.54
N PRO A 330 -5.17 -6.74 -3.05
CA PRO A 330 -6.28 -7.44 -3.70
C PRO A 330 -7.43 -7.81 -2.75
N SER A 331 -7.23 -7.77 -1.43
CA SER A 331 -8.30 -7.91 -0.43
C SER A 331 -9.35 -6.79 -0.53
N GLY A 332 -8.99 -5.64 -1.13
CA GLY A 332 -9.88 -4.49 -1.32
C GLY A 332 -10.14 -3.68 -0.04
N GLY A 333 -9.48 -4.00 1.07
CA GLY A 333 -9.63 -3.31 2.34
C GLY A 333 -8.52 -3.65 3.33
N ARG A 334 -8.47 -2.90 4.43
CA ARG A 334 -7.51 -3.10 5.51
C ARG A 334 -7.76 -4.44 6.22
N ASP A 335 -6.69 -5.05 6.74
CA ASP A 335 -6.74 -6.23 7.59
C ASP A 335 -7.62 -5.95 8.83
N ARG A 336 -8.12 -7.01 9.47
CA ARG A 336 -8.92 -6.90 10.69
C ARG A 336 -8.47 -7.94 11.71
N PRO A 337 -8.59 -7.64 13.01
CA PRO A 337 -8.31 -8.63 14.03
C PRO A 337 -9.36 -9.74 13.96
N HIS A 338 -8.93 -10.98 14.12
CA HIS A 338 -9.85 -12.10 14.23
C HIS A 338 -10.82 -11.85 15.41
N PRO A 339 -12.14 -12.02 15.23
CA PRO A 339 -13.14 -11.55 16.20
C PRO A 339 -12.99 -12.16 17.59
N VAL A 340 -12.51 -13.40 17.67
CA VAL A 340 -12.28 -14.15 18.92
C VAL A 340 -10.86 -13.93 19.46
N THR A 341 -9.83 -14.42 18.75
CA THR A 341 -8.43 -14.37 19.21
C THR A 341 -7.81 -12.97 19.24
N LYS A 342 -8.42 -11.99 18.57
CA LYS A 342 -7.91 -10.62 18.36
C LYS A 342 -6.59 -10.54 17.59
N GLU A 343 -6.13 -11.65 17.02
CA GLU A 343 -4.91 -11.68 16.23
C GLU A 343 -5.12 -11.08 14.83
N TRP A 344 -4.11 -10.36 14.34
CA TRP A 344 -4.09 -9.77 13.02
C TRP A 344 -3.32 -10.65 12.03
N TYR A 345 -3.90 -10.83 10.85
CA TYR A 345 -3.28 -11.50 9.70
C TYR A 345 -3.73 -10.81 8.41
N PRO A 346 -2.96 -10.94 7.32
CA PRO A 346 -3.37 -10.52 5.99
C PRO A 346 -4.79 -10.99 5.66
N ALA A 347 -5.63 -10.10 5.16
CA ALA A 347 -6.95 -10.45 4.66
C ALA A 347 -6.85 -11.27 3.35
N PRO A 348 -7.76 -12.24 3.12
CA PRO A 348 -7.75 -13.05 1.90
C PRO A 348 -7.81 -12.21 0.63
N PHE A 349 -7.04 -12.60 -0.38
CA PHE A 349 -7.00 -11.93 -1.67
C PHE A 349 -8.17 -12.32 -2.57
N ASP A 350 -8.73 -11.34 -3.29
CA ASP A 350 -9.59 -11.63 -4.43
C ASP A 350 -8.75 -12.10 -5.62
N ALA A 351 -8.84 -13.40 -5.93
CA ALA A 351 -8.10 -14.02 -7.02
C ALA A 351 -8.36 -13.38 -8.39
N SER A 352 -9.55 -12.81 -8.61
CA SER A 352 -9.86 -12.09 -9.85
C SER A 352 -9.15 -10.74 -9.90
N SER A 353 -9.00 -10.06 -8.76
CA SER A 353 -8.20 -8.83 -8.68
C SER A 353 -6.72 -9.10 -8.96
N VAL A 354 -6.15 -10.17 -8.36
CA VAL A 354 -4.77 -10.61 -8.63
C VAL A 354 -4.58 -10.91 -10.11
N ASP A 355 -5.48 -11.70 -10.71
CA ASP A 355 -5.41 -12.10 -12.10
C ASP A 355 -5.55 -10.93 -13.07
N ASN A 356 -6.46 -9.99 -12.78
CA ASN A 356 -6.67 -8.81 -13.61
C ASN A 356 -5.40 -7.96 -13.71
N ILE A 357 -4.72 -7.69 -12.59
CA ILE A 357 -3.49 -6.89 -12.59
C ILE A 357 -2.35 -7.63 -13.28
N ARG A 358 -2.20 -8.94 -13.03
CA ARG A 358 -1.23 -9.78 -13.74
C ARG A 358 -1.43 -9.70 -15.25
N ARG A 359 -2.67 -9.88 -15.73
CA ARG A 359 -2.99 -9.78 -17.16
C ARG A 359 -2.68 -8.39 -17.72
N LEU A 360 -3.01 -7.32 -17.00
CA LEU A 360 -2.68 -5.96 -17.44
C LEU A 360 -1.18 -5.76 -17.61
N ALA A 361 -0.36 -6.28 -16.69
CA ALA A 361 1.09 -6.22 -16.79
C ALA A 361 1.61 -7.04 -17.99
N GLU A 362 1.11 -8.26 -18.21
CA GLU A 362 1.52 -9.11 -19.33
C GLU A 362 1.16 -8.53 -20.70
N HIS A 363 0.00 -7.89 -20.81
CA HIS A 363 -0.49 -7.32 -22.07
C HIS A 363 -0.02 -5.87 -22.30
N ALA A 364 0.86 -5.34 -21.45
CA ALA A 364 1.41 -4.00 -21.58
C ALA A 364 2.43 -3.87 -22.73
N GLY A 365 2.93 -4.98 -23.28
CA GLY A 365 4.00 -4.96 -24.29
C GLY A 365 5.38 -4.57 -23.73
N VAL A 366 5.48 -4.40 -22.42
CA VAL A 366 6.70 -4.12 -21.64
C VAL A 366 6.80 -5.21 -20.56
N PRO A 367 7.98 -5.79 -20.29
CA PRO A 367 8.13 -6.80 -19.24
C PRO A 367 7.57 -6.32 -17.91
N GLY A 368 6.77 -7.17 -17.25
CA GLY A 368 6.10 -6.88 -15.99
C GLY A 368 6.35 -7.96 -14.96
N HIS A 369 6.68 -7.57 -13.74
CA HIS A 369 7.04 -8.48 -12.65
C HIS A 369 6.08 -8.31 -11.48
N VAL A 370 5.66 -9.43 -10.87
CA VAL A 370 4.76 -9.42 -9.71
C VAL A 370 5.51 -9.91 -8.49
N TYR A 371 5.64 -9.06 -7.48
CA TYR A 371 6.30 -9.36 -6.22
C TYR A 371 5.28 -9.38 -5.07
N PRO A 372 5.25 -10.44 -4.24
CA PRO A 372 4.50 -10.45 -3.00
C PRO A 372 5.19 -9.55 -1.95
N LEU A 373 4.43 -8.63 -1.37
CA LEU A 373 4.86 -7.69 -0.34
C LEU A 373 4.03 -7.91 0.94
N ALA A 374 4.69 -7.98 2.09
CA ALA A 374 4.02 -7.95 3.39
C ALA A 374 4.26 -6.61 4.08
N LEU A 375 3.23 -6.13 4.77
CA LEU A 375 3.22 -4.90 5.55
C LEU A 375 2.64 -5.17 6.95
N LEU A 376 3.33 -4.70 7.98
CA LEU A 376 2.90 -4.75 9.37
C LEU A 376 2.99 -3.35 9.98
N CYS A 377 1.85 -2.69 10.15
CA CYS A 377 1.75 -1.36 10.75
C CYS A 377 0.38 -1.04 11.37
N HIS A 378 -0.50 -2.03 11.56
CA HIS A 378 -1.85 -1.79 12.08
C HIS A 378 -1.86 -1.05 13.42
N GLU A 379 -0.86 -1.23 14.29
CA GLU A 379 -0.77 -0.53 15.58
C GLU A 379 -0.72 0.99 15.44
N ILE A 380 -0.08 1.53 14.39
CA ILE A 380 0.07 2.99 14.23
C ILE A 380 -1.27 3.69 14.02
N MET A 381 -2.14 3.11 13.20
CA MET A 381 -3.44 3.69 12.85
C MET A 381 -4.45 2.59 12.48
N PRO A 382 -4.90 1.79 13.48
CA PRO A 382 -5.69 0.60 13.21
C PRO A 382 -7.07 0.98 12.65
N PRO A 383 -7.62 0.16 11.74
CA PRO A 383 -9.00 0.30 11.34
C PRO A 383 -9.98 -0.01 12.50
N PRO A 384 -11.22 0.48 12.42
CA PRO A 384 -12.30 -0.01 13.27
C PRO A 384 -12.45 -1.54 13.17
N PRO A 385 -12.87 -2.24 14.23
CA PRO A 385 -12.96 -3.70 14.22
C PRO A 385 -13.91 -4.28 13.14
N GLN A 386 -14.87 -3.48 12.70
CA GLN A 386 -15.81 -3.83 11.62
C GLN A 386 -15.64 -2.87 10.44
N VAL A 387 -16.12 -3.28 9.27
CA VAL A 387 -16.18 -2.39 8.11
C VAL A 387 -17.37 -1.45 8.32
N GLU A 388 -17.08 -0.18 8.62
CA GLU A 388 -18.10 0.87 8.71
C GLU A 388 -18.61 1.22 7.30
N LYS A 389 -19.85 1.70 7.18
CA LYS A 389 -20.41 2.15 5.89
C LYS A 389 -20.18 3.64 5.65
N GLU A 390 -20.28 4.44 6.70
CA GLU A 390 -20.13 5.89 6.65
C GLU A 390 -18.65 6.30 6.62
N ILE A 391 -18.40 7.53 6.16
CA ILE A 391 -17.08 8.17 6.18
C ILE A 391 -16.94 8.91 7.52
N GLY A 392 -15.71 9.04 8.02
CA GLY A 392 -15.44 9.73 9.28
C GLY A 392 -15.21 8.80 10.46
N GLU A 393 -14.65 7.61 10.23
CA GLU A 393 -14.26 6.71 11.31
C GLU A 393 -13.29 7.39 12.29
N LYS A 394 -13.40 7.05 13.57
CA LYS A 394 -12.48 7.57 14.59
C LYS A 394 -11.06 7.11 14.32
N ARG A 395 -10.12 8.04 14.16
CA ARG A 395 -8.69 7.72 14.05
C ARG A 395 -8.09 7.53 15.43
N VAL A 396 -7.77 6.29 15.76
CA VAL A 396 -6.87 5.97 16.88
C VAL A 396 -5.46 5.92 16.33
N ILE A 397 -4.54 6.59 17.02
CA ILE A 397 -3.14 6.72 16.63
C ILE A 397 -2.26 6.25 17.79
N SER A 398 -1.22 5.49 17.47
CA SER A 398 -0.20 5.09 18.44
C SER A 398 1.21 5.18 17.85
N PHE A 399 2.21 5.13 18.73
CA PHE A 399 3.60 4.96 18.33
C PHE A 399 3.98 3.48 18.38
N HIS A 400 4.49 2.95 17.28
CA HIS A 400 4.83 1.53 17.21
C HIS A 400 5.92 1.22 16.17
N GLY A 401 6.56 0.06 16.34
CA GLY A 401 7.41 -0.54 15.31
C GLY A 401 6.60 -1.03 14.12
N VAL A 402 7.17 -0.91 12.92
CA VAL A 402 6.54 -1.30 11.66
C VAL A 402 7.44 -2.17 10.81
N GLY A 403 6.85 -2.96 9.93
CA GLY A 403 7.58 -3.91 9.11
C GLY A 403 7.14 -3.87 7.66
N ILE A 404 8.09 -3.91 6.73
CA ILE A 404 7.82 -4.29 5.35
C ILE A 404 8.73 -5.43 4.95
N SER A 405 8.28 -6.28 4.05
CA SER A 405 9.10 -7.33 3.45
C SER A 405 8.64 -7.57 2.02
N VAL A 406 9.57 -7.83 1.12
CA VAL A 406 9.27 -8.32 -0.23
C VAL A 406 9.91 -9.69 -0.42
N ALA A 407 9.29 -10.58 -1.19
CA ALA A 407 9.87 -11.86 -1.58
C ALA A 407 9.99 -11.97 -3.10
N PRO A 408 10.78 -12.93 -3.64
CA PRO A 408 11.02 -13.03 -5.07
C PRO A 408 9.75 -13.09 -5.91
N SER A 409 9.83 -12.59 -7.15
CA SER A 409 8.68 -12.57 -8.05
C SER A 409 8.15 -13.97 -8.33
N ILE A 410 6.82 -14.12 -8.32
CA ILE A 410 6.17 -15.41 -8.60
C ILE A 410 5.78 -15.47 -10.07
N ASN A 411 6.31 -16.47 -10.78
CA ASN A 411 6.07 -16.67 -12.21
C ASN A 411 4.77 -17.43 -12.46
N TYR A 412 3.78 -16.76 -13.04
CA TYR A 412 2.50 -17.38 -13.39
C TYR A 412 2.65 -18.54 -14.38
N LEU A 413 3.58 -18.45 -15.35
CA LEU A 413 3.73 -19.46 -16.39
C LEU A 413 4.21 -20.80 -15.82
N GLU A 414 5.02 -20.78 -14.77
CA GLU A 414 5.47 -22.00 -14.09
C GLU A 414 4.28 -22.72 -13.43
N ILE A 415 3.43 -21.97 -12.72
CA ILE A 415 2.22 -22.51 -12.08
C ILE A 415 1.20 -22.99 -13.13
N ALA A 416 0.97 -22.19 -14.18
CA ALA A 416 0.06 -22.53 -15.26
C ALA A 416 0.54 -23.76 -16.06
N SER A 417 1.85 -23.93 -16.26
CA SER A 417 2.39 -25.11 -16.97
C SER A 417 2.14 -26.42 -16.22
N ALA A 418 2.08 -26.37 -14.88
CA ALA A 418 1.77 -27.51 -14.04
C ALA A 418 0.25 -27.83 -14.01
N LEU A 419 -0.60 -26.86 -14.34
CA LEU A 419 -2.06 -26.93 -14.22
C LEU A 419 -2.73 -26.75 -15.58
N LYS A 420 -3.28 -27.83 -16.14
CA LYS A 420 -3.95 -27.82 -17.47
C LYS A 420 -5.25 -26.99 -17.55
N ASP A 421 -5.69 -26.40 -16.44
CA ASP A 421 -6.94 -25.66 -16.30
C ASP A 421 -6.62 -24.21 -15.90
N SER A 422 -7.04 -23.25 -16.73
CA SER A 422 -6.74 -21.83 -16.53
C SER A 422 -7.36 -21.25 -15.26
N GLU A 423 -8.52 -21.75 -14.84
CA GLU A 423 -9.20 -21.28 -13.63
C GLU A 423 -8.49 -21.82 -12.38
N LYS A 424 -8.04 -23.07 -12.42
CA LYS A 424 -7.20 -23.63 -11.35
C LYS A 424 -5.84 -22.93 -11.26
N ALA A 425 -5.22 -22.62 -12.40
CA ALA A 425 -3.97 -21.87 -12.45
C ALA A 425 -4.13 -20.47 -11.85
N LYS A 426 -5.25 -19.79 -12.13
CA LYS A 426 -5.59 -18.49 -11.54
C LYS A 426 -5.65 -18.55 -10.01
N ILE A 427 -6.40 -19.52 -9.48
CA ILE A 427 -6.57 -19.71 -8.03
C ILE A 427 -5.23 -20.06 -7.38
N ALA A 428 -4.51 -21.05 -7.91
CA ALA A 428 -3.21 -21.48 -7.38
C ALA A 428 -2.17 -20.36 -7.39
N TYR A 429 -2.16 -19.52 -8.42
CA TYR A 429 -1.31 -18.34 -8.47
C TYR A 429 -1.64 -17.34 -7.35
N SER A 430 -2.91 -16.99 -7.19
CA SER A 430 -3.35 -16.10 -6.12
C SER A 430 -3.04 -16.64 -4.73
N GLU A 431 -3.23 -17.95 -4.52
CA GLU A 431 -2.89 -18.63 -3.26
C GLU A 431 -1.39 -18.62 -2.99
N SER A 432 -0.55 -18.83 -4.02
CA SER A 432 0.91 -18.79 -3.89
C SER A 432 1.40 -17.39 -3.50
N VAL A 433 0.86 -16.34 -4.13
CA VAL A 433 1.16 -14.94 -3.78
C VAL A 433 0.72 -14.65 -2.34
N TYR A 434 -0.52 -15.02 -1.98
CA TYR A 434 -1.05 -14.81 -0.63
C TYR A 434 -0.27 -15.56 0.45
N ALA A 435 0.13 -16.81 0.19
CA ALA A 435 0.93 -17.61 1.10
C ALA A 435 2.29 -16.97 1.37
N SER A 436 2.94 -16.43 0.33
CA SER A 436 4.20 -15.70 0.48
C SER A 436 4.03 -14.43 1.31
N VAL A 437 2.94 -13.67 1.13
CA VAL A 437 2.64 -12.50 1.96
C VAL A 437 2.43 -12.90 3.43
N CYS A 438 1.68 -13.97 3.69
CA CYS A 438 1.46 -14.47 5.06
C CYS A 438 2.77 -14.93 5.73
N GLU A 439 3.64 -15.63 5.00
CA GLU A 439 4.93 -16.11 5.52
C GLU A 439 5.84 -14.95 5.92
N GLN A 440 5.96 -13.95 5.04
CA GLN A 440 6.70 -12.71 5.32
C GLN A 440 6.10 -11.94 6.50
N TYR A 441 4.78 -11.80 6.55
CA TYR A 441 4.07 -11.13 7.63
C TYR A 441 4.35 -11.77 8.99
N ASN A 442 4.39 -13.10 9.06
CA ASN A 442 4.68 -13.81 10.31
C ASN A 442 6.11 -13.54 10.80
N VAL A 443 7.09 -13.44 9.90
CA VAL A 443 8.46 -13.06 10.26
C VAL A 443 8.50 -11.63 10.83
N LEU A 444 7.80 -10.69 10.19
CA LEU A 444 7.67 -9.32 10.71
C LEU A 444 6.98 -9.29 12.08
N LYS A 445 5.89 -10.04 12.25
CA LYS A 445 5.17 -10.18 13.53
C LYS A 445 6.10 -10.69 14.62
N SER A 446 6.89 -11.72 14.35
CA SER A 446 7.86 -12.23 15.32
C SER A 446 9.00 -11.26 15.62
N ALA A 447 9.45 -10.49 14.64
CA ALA A 447 10.46 -9.47 14.86
C ALA A 447 9.96 -8.36 15.80
N ILE A 448 8.73 -7.88 15.56
CA ILE A 448 8.16 -6.68 16.17
C ILE A 448 7.38 -7.02 17.44
N HIS A 449 6.35 -7.86 17.34
CA HIS A 449 5.44 -8.17 18.46
C HIS A 449 6.03 -9.17 19.43
N ASP A 450 6.72 -10.21 18.93
CA ASP A 450 7.42 -11.18 19.79
C ASP A 450 8.81 -10.70 20.21
N LYS A 451 9.22 -9.50 19.78
CA LYS A 451 10.47 -8.81 20.16
C LYS A 451 11.74 -9.62 19.83
N GLN A 452 11.69 -10.47 18.81
CA GLN A 452 12.86 -11.24 18.37
C GLN A 452 13.85 -10.36 17.58
N GLY A 453 13.40 -9.22 17.07
CA GLY A 453 14.19 -8.32 16.23
C GLY A 453 14.77 -9.05 15.02
N LEU A 454 16.05 -8.78 14.70
CA LEU A 454 16.74 -9.42 13.57
C LEU A 454 16.83 -10.95 13.67
N LYS A 455 16.68 -11.54 14.87
CA LYS A 455 16.72 -12.99 15.07
C LYS A 455 15.49 -13.71 14.52
N ALA A 456 14.41 -12.99 14.21
CA ALA A 456 13.26 -13.55 13.50
C ALA A 456 13.57 -13.90 12.04
N SER A 457 14.69 -13.42 11.49
CA SER A 457 15.08 -13.72 10.11
C SER A 457 15.11 -15.22 9.84
N THR A 458 14.66 -15.58 8.65
CA THR A 458 14.65 -16.96 8.13
C THR A 458 15.50 -17.05 6.87
N PRO A 459 15.75 -18.24 6.30
CA PRO A 459 16.46 -18.36 5.03
C PRO A 459 15.80 -17.64 3.84
N ILE A 460 14.51 -17.29 3.96
CA ILE A 460 13.70 -16.65 2.91
C ILE A 460 13.40 -15.18 3.20
N VAL A 461 13.52 -14.73 4.46
CA VAL A 461 13.28 -13.35 4.87
C VAL A 461 14.45 -12.89 5.75
N SER A 462 15.33 -12.09 5.17
CA SER A 462 16.46 -11.46 5.85
C SER A 462 16.05 -10.07 6.33
N LEU A 463 15.92 -9.88 7.64
CA LEU A 463 15.54 -8.59 8.22
C LEU A 463 16.74 -7.65 8.34
N SER A 464 16.48 -6.36 8.21
CA SER A 464 17.45 -5.27 8.33
C SER A 464 16.78 -4.01 8.88
N GLN A 465 17.58 -3.02 9.29
CA GLN A 465 17.14 -1.69 9.74
C GLN A 465 17.93 -0.64 8.95
N PRO A 466 17.52 -0.31 7.71
CA PRO A 466 18.31 0.52 6.78
C PRO A 466 18.33 2.03 7.10
N TRP A 467 17.99 2.43 8.31
CA TRP A 467 18.12 3.80 8.81
C TRP A 467 19.22 3.79 9.88
N ASN A 468 20.23 4.65 9.72
CA ASN A 468 21.34 4.82 10.67
C ASN A 468 21.25 6.15 11.40
#